data_AF-A0A139QN79-F1
#
_entry.id   AF-A0A139QN79-F1
#
_cell.length_a   1.000
_cell.length_b   1.000
_cell.length_c   1.000
_cell.angle_alpha   90.00
_cell.angle_beta   90.00
_cell.angle_gamma   90.00
#
_symmetry.space_group_name_H-M   'P 1'
#
loop_
_entity.id
_entity.type
_entity.pdbx_description
1 polymer ?
#
loop_
_entity_poly.entity_id
_entity_poly.type
_entity_poly.pdbx_seq_one_letter_code
_entity_poly.pdbx_strand_id
1 'polypeptide(L)' 'MWTRGQIHYHGQIVDYIAKVSDQPSDVGIDLGCVFKLEVDVAEKTIISYDRGWDIYPESDEQEDILEVVLKALKV' A
#
# COMPACT_ATOMS: atom_id res chain seq x y z
N MET A 1 -1.14 13.49 -4.48
CA MET A 1 -1.77 13.02 -5.72
C MET A 1 -2.29 11.59 -5.53
N TRP A 2 -3.30 11.17 -6.30
CA TRP A 2 -3.70 9.76 -6.36
C TRP A 2 -2.84 9.03 -7.39
N THR A 3 -2.35 7.85 -7.01
CA THR A 3 -1.51 6.98 -7.83
C THR A 3 -2.15 5.60 -7.84
N ARG A 4 -2.35 5.03 -9.03
CA ARG A 4 -2.76 3.63 -9.19
C ARG A 4 -1.65 2.88 -9.91
N GLY A 5 -1.39 1.64 -9.50
CA GLY A 5 -0.42 0.79 -10.16
C GLY A 5 -0.72 -0.68 -9.93
N GLN A 6 0.16 -1.50 -10.51
CA GLN A 6 0.09 -2.94 -10.46
C GLN A 6 1.52 -3.48 -10.34
N ILE A 7 1.72 -4.49 -9.49
CA ILE A 7 2.98 -5.23 -9.37
C ILE A 7 2.72 -6.73 -9.54
N HIS A 8 3.77 -7.46 -9.90
CA HIS A 8 3.75 -8.92 -9.96
C HIS A 8 4.52 -9.45 -8.75
N TYR A 9 3.87 -10.23 -7.90
CA TYR A 9 4.45 -10.81 -6.69
C TYR A 9 4.22 -12.32 -6.68
N HIS A 10 5.29 -13.12 -6.75
CA HIS A 10 5.21 -14.59 -6.72
C HIS A 10 4.17 -15.23 -7.68
N GLY A 11 3.98 -14.62 -8.87
CA GLY A 11 3.00 -15.07 -9.86
C GLY A 11 1.57 -14.56 -9.65
N GLN A 12 1.33 -13.80 -8.57
CA GLN A 12 0.09 -13.09 -8.29
C GLN A 12 0.16 -11.68 -8.88
N ILE A 13 -0.97 -11.20 -9.37
CA ILE A 13 -1.16 -9.79 -9.75
C ILE A 13 -1.65 -9.06 -8.50
N VAL A 14 -0.95 -8.00 -8.13
CA VAL A 14 -1.30 -7.14 -7.00
C VAL A 14 -1.61 -5.75 -7.55
N ASP A 15 -2.84 -5.34 -7.40
CA ASP A 15 -3.30 -3.99 -7.76
C ASP A 15 -3.23 -3.09 -6.53
N TYR A 16 -2.86 -1.83 -6.72
CA TYR A 16 -2.89 -0.86 -5.62
C TYR A 16 -3.38 0.51 -6.07
N ILE A 17 -4.02 1.21 -5.14
CA ILE A 17 -4.31 2.65 -5.25
C ILE A 17 -3.87 3.34 -3.97
N ALA A 18 -3.10 4.42 -4.12
CA ALA A 18 -2.54 5.16 -3.01
C ALA A 18 -2.76 6.66 -3.19
N LYS A 19 -2.95 7.35 -2.07
CA LYS A 19 -2.89 8.81 -2.02
C LYS A 19 -1.57 9.20 -1.38
N VAL A 20 -0.71 9.81 -2.20
CA VAL A 20 0.67 10.17 -1.85
C VAL A 20 0.79 11.69 -1.74
N SER A 21 1.57 12.17 -0.78
CA SER A 21 1.90 13.59 -0.59
C SER A 21 3.35 13.83 -1.01
N ASP A 22 3.69 15.08 -1.33
CA ASP A 22 5.10 15.46 -1.56
C ASP A 22 5.87 15.60 -0.24
N GLN A 23 5.15 15.71 0.88
CA GLN A 23 5.71 15.85 2.23
C GLN A 23 5.21 14.73 3.14
N PRO A 24 6.08 14.19 4.02
CA PRO A 24 5.69 13.22 5.03
C PRO A 24 4.70 13.81 6.04
N SER A 25 3.90 12.95 6.68
CA SER A 25 2.93 13.34 7.71
C SER A 25 2.92 12.34 8.85
N ASP A 26 2.54 12.81 10.03
CA ASP A 26 2.21 12.01 11.22
C ASP A 26 1.12 10.95 10.99
N VAL A 27 0.23 11.18 10.03
CA VAL A 27 -0.83 10.24 9.60
C VAL A 27 -0.46 9.45 8.35
N GLY A 28 0.80 9.51 7.92
CA GLY A 28 1.33 8.65 6.87
C GLY A 28 1.75 7.29 7.42
N ILE A 29 1.68 6.26 6.58
CA ILE A 29 2.33 4.97 6.87
C ILE A 29 3.81 5.25 7.16
N ASP A 30 4.29 4.76 8.30
CA ASP A 30 5.64 4.98 8.82
C ASP A 30 6.06 6.46 8.89
N LEU A 31 5.11 7.35 9.20
CA LEU A 31 5.30 8.80 9.20
C LEU A 31 5.75 9.34 7.83
N GLY A 32 5.47 8.60 6.76
CA GLY A 32 5.90 8.88 5.40
C GLY A 32 4.85 9.63 4.57
N CYS A 33 4.97 9.50 3.25
CA CYS A 33 4.18 10.26 2.28
C CYS A 33 2.86 9.58 1.87
N VAL A 34 2.61 8.32 2.27
CA VAL A 34 1.40 7.57 1.90
C VAL A 34 0.39 7.65 3.02
N PHE A 35 -0.74 8.32 2.78
CA PHE A 35 -1.76 8.55 3.82
C PHE A 35 -3.09 7.88 3.52
N LYS A 36 -3.22 7.27 2.34
CA LYS A 36 -4.26 6.31 2.01
C LYS A 36 -3.70 5.25 1.08
N LEU A 37 -4.00 3.98 1.32
CA LEU A 37 -3.55 2.84 0.53
C LEU A 37 -4.62 1.75 0.53
N GLU A 38 -4.89 1.17 -0.64
CA GLU A 38 -5.68 -0.05 -0.80
C GLU A 38 -4.86 -0.98 -1.71
N VAL A 39 -4.73 -2.24 -1.31
CA VAL A 39 -4.00 -3.28 -2.05
C VAL A 39 -4.92 -4.48 -2.24
N ASP A 40 -5.12 -4.85 -3.50
CA ASP A 40 -5.97 -5.95 -3.91
C ASP A 40 -5.15 -7.07 -4.53
N VAL A 41 -5.46 -8.30 -4.14
CA VAL A 41 -4.91 -9.52 -4.73
C VAL A 41 -6.06 -10.43 -5.09
N ALA A 42 -6.11 -10.86 -6.36
CA ALA A 42 -7.23 -11.65 -6.89
C ALA A 42 -8.61 -11.03 -6.55
N GLU A 43 -8.75 -9.72 -6.78
CA GLU A 43 -9.96 -8.92 -6.52
C GLU A 43 -10.40 -8.86 -5.04
N LYS A 44 -9.52 -9.25 -4.11
CA LYS A 44 -9.75 -9.13 -2.67
C LYS A 44 -8.79 -8.12 -2.06
N THR A 45 -9.32 -7.13 -1.35
CA THR A 45 -8.53 -6.20 -0.56
C THR A 45 -7.90 -6.93 0.62
N ILE A 46 -6.57 -6.94 0.65
CA ILE A 46 -5.77 -7.56 1.71
C ILE A 46 -5.11 -6.53 2.63
N ILE A 47 -4.94 -5.29 2.16
CA ILE A 47 -4.38 -4.19 2.95
C ILE A 47 -5.23 -2.94 2.66
N SER A 48 -5.62 -2.24 3.72
CA SER A 48 -6.31 -0.96 3.63
C SER A 48 -5.86 -0.02 4.73
N TYR A 49 -5.54 1.20 4.34
CA TYR A 49 -5.11 2.27 5.22
C TYR A 49 -5.80 3.58 4.82
N ASP A 50 -6.42 4.27 5.77
CA ASP A 50 -6.92 5.64 5.63
C ASP A 50 -6.60 6.43 6.90
N ARG A 51 -5.36 6.94 6.99
CA ARG A 51 -4.81 7.62 8.18
C ARG A 51 -4.89 6.77 9.44
N GLY A 52 -4.75 5.46 9.26
CA GLY A 52 -4.93 4.39 10.24
C GLY A 52 -5.21 3.08 9.49
N TRP A 53 -4.89 1.95 10.12
CA TRP A 53 -5.11 0.64 9.51
C TRP A 53 -6.58 0.24 9.58
N ASP A 54 -7.22 0.10 8.43
CA ASP A 54 -8.53 -0.56 8.32
C ASP A 54 -8.35 -2.07 8.19
N ILE A 55 -7.36 -2.49 7.39
CA ILE A 55 -6.91 -3.87 7.25
C ILE A 55 -5.38 -3.85 7.31
N TYR A 56 -4.85 -4.30 8.45
CA TYR A 56 -3.41 -4.46 8.67
C TYR A 56 -2.94 -5.77 8.02
N PRO A 57 -1.74 -5.83 7.41
CA PRO A 57 -1.16 -7.10 6.96
C PRO A 57 -0.93 -8.03 8.16
N GLU A 58 -1.52 -9.22 8.15
CA GLU A 58 -1.44 -10.19 9.27
C GLU A 58 -0.52 -11.39 8.97
N SER A 59 0.14 -11.40 7.81
CA SER A 59 1.08 -12.45 7.42
C SER A 59 2.35 -11.86 6.80
N ASP A 60 3.46 -12.60 6.91
CA ASP A 60 4.75 -12.25 6.29
C ASP A 60 4.59 -11.93 4.80
N GLU A 61 3.75 -12.69 4.08
CA GLU A 61 3.46 -12.44 2.66
C GLU A 61 2.79 -11.07 2.43
N GLN A 62 1.85 -10.67 3.28
CA GLN A 62 1.16 -9.39 3.16
C GLN A 62 2.10 -8.23 3.54
N GLU A 63 2.96 -8.41 4.54
CA GLU A 63 4.00 -7.44 4.89
C GLU A 63 4.99 -7.25 3.73
N ASP A 64 5.46 -8.33 3.12
CA ASP A 64 6.33 -8.28 1.94
C ASP A 64 5.66 -7.55 0.76
N ILE A 65 4.37 -7.84 0.49
CA ILE A 65 3.61 -7.14 -0.54
C ILE A 65 3.51 -5.64 -0.24
N LEU A 66 3.19 -5.27 1.00
CA LEU A 66 3.14 -3.87 1.43
C LEU A 66 4.47 -3.17 1.14
N GLU A 67 5.59 -3.76 1.55
CA GLU A 67 6.91 -3.19 1.30
C GLU A 67 7.20 -2.97 -0.19
N VAL A 68 6.86 -3.95 -1.05
CA VAL A 68 7.08 -3.83 -2.50
C VAL A 68 6.21 -2.71 -3.08
N VAL A 69 4.96 -2.58 -2.65
CA VAL A 69 4.07 -1.49 -3.08
C VAL A 69 4.61 -0.13 -2.65
N LEU A 70 5.06 0.02 -1.40
CA LEU A 70 5.66 1.26 -0.91
C LEU A 70 6.92 1.64 -1.70
N LYS A 71 7.81 0.67 -1.98
CA LYS A 71 8.98 0.86 -2.85
C LYS A 71 8.58 1.30 -4.26
N ALA A 72 7.50 0.75 -4.82
CA ALA A 72 7.00 1.10 -6.15
C ALA A 72 6.44 2.54 -6.22
N LEU A 73 5.90 3.06 -5.10
CA LEU A 73 5.43 4.43 -4.99
C LEU A 73 6.58 5.47 -4.92
N LYS A 74 7.85 5.02 -4.82
CA LYS A 74 9.05 5.86 -4.69
C LYS A 74 8.95 6.88 -3.54
N VAL A 75 8.28 6.48 -2.47
CA VAL A 75 8.17 7.23 -1.23
C VAL A 75 9.29 6.89 -0.27
#